data_AF-A0A968LHR4-F1
#
_entry.id   AF-A0A968LHR4-F1
#
_cell.length_a   1.000
_cell.length_b   1.000
_cell.length_c   1.000
_cell.angle_alpha   90.00
_cell.angle_beta   90.00
_cell.angle_gamma   90.00
#
_symmetry.space_group_name_H-M   'P 1'
#
loop_
_entity.id
_entity.type
_entity.pdbx_description
1 polymer ?
#
loop_
_entity_poly.entity_id
_entity_poly.type
_entity_poly.pdbx_seq_one_letter_code
_entity_poly.pdbx_strand_id
1 'polypeptide(L)'
;MLEIIVLVIFAKKLAEIAQNKGQSRGWAALGVAGWIVGEILGGVIGFIVLGDGFGPYMFALLGAALGAGVAYMIVNNLSAAPGSLEAELGDPNVYSHADPNNIYSPPGYGKRDQ
;
A
#
# COMPACT_ATOMS: atom_id res chain seq x y z
N MET A 1 22.30 -1.66 10.99
CA MET A 1 21.60 -0.74 11.91
C MET A 1 20.96 0.45 11.18
N LEU A 2 21.64 1.08 10.22
CA LEU A 2 21.06 2.17 9.41
C LEU A 2 19.86 1.70 8.57
N GLU A 3 19.86 0.44 8.16
CA GLU A 3 18.81 -0.22 7.39
C GLU A 3 17.44 -0.12 8.08
N ILE A 4 17.39 -0.29 9.40
CA ILE A 4 16.16 -0.18 10.16
C ILE A 4 15.64 1.27 10.16
N ILE A 5 16.53 2.25 10.26
CA ILE A 5 16.14 3.67 10.19
C ILE A 5 15.57 3.98 8.81
N VAL A 6 16.23 3.52 7.74
CA VAL A 6 15.75 3.66 6.36
C VAL A 6 14.37 3.00 6.20
N LEU A 7 14.20 1.79 6.72
CA LEU A 7 12.96 1.04 6.64
C LEU A 7 11.81 1.73 7.40
N VAL A 8 12.08 2.30 8.59
CA VAL A 8 11.07 3.06 9.35
C VAL A 8 10.65 4.33 8.61
N ILE A 9 11.61 5.09 8.05
CA ILE A 9 11.32 6.30 7.26
C ILE A 9 10.54 5.93 6.00
N PHE A 10 10.94 4.86 5.32
CA PHE A 10 10.27 4.36 4.12
C PHE A 10 8.85 3.89 4.40
N ALA A 11 8.64 3.13 5.47
CA ALA A 11 7.31 2.67 5.88
C ALA A 11 6.39 3.84 6.22
N LYS A 12 6.89 4.87 6.92
CA LYS A 12 6.14 6.12 7.16
C LYS A 12 5.73 6.78 5.85
N LYS A 13 6.65 6.91 4.90
CA LYS A 13 6.36 7.51 3.59
C LYS A 13 5.33 6.70 2.80
N LEU A 14 5.39 5.37 2.84
CA LEU A 14 4.36 4.53 2.22
C LEU A 14 2.98 4.71 2.87
N ALA A 15 2.94 4.79 4.19
CA ALA A 15 1.69 5.06 4.92
C ALA A 15 1.09 6.39 4.47
N GLU A 16 1.89 7.45 4.36
CA GLU A 16 1.45 8.76 3.89
C GLU A 16 0.90 8.71 2.46
N ILE A 17 1.59 8.04 1.53
CA ILE A 17 1.11 7.89 0.14
C ILE A 17 -0.22 7.14 0.10
N ALA A 18 -0.36 6.08 0.88
CA ALA A 18 -1.61 5.32 0.96
C ALA A 18 -2.74 6.18 1.56
N GLN A 19 -2.47 6.90 2.65
CA GLN A 19 -3.46 7.77 3.28
C GLN A 19 -3.92 8.91 2.37
N ASN A 20 -3.00 9.51 1.61
CA ASN A 20 -3.35 10.54 0.63
C ASN A 20 -4.27 10.02 -0.48
N LYS A 21 -4.34 8.70 -0.67
CA LYS A 21 -5.26 8.02 -1.60
C LYS A 21 -6.52 7.50 -0.91
N GLY A 22 -6.76 7.86 0.35
CA GLY A 22 -7.88 7.36 1.16
C GLY A 22 -7.73 5.90 1.61
N GLN A 23 -6.55 5.31 1.45
CA GLN A 23 -6.27 3.93 1.86
C GLN A 23 -5.75 3.85 3.30
N SER A 24 -5.76 2.65 3.88
CA SER A 24 -5.31 2.43 5.26
C SER A 24 -3.78 2.57 5.41
N ARG A 25 -3.32 2.93 6.62
CA ARG A 25 -1.87 2.90 6.95
C ARG A 25 -1.24 1.52 6.85
N GLY A 26 -2.06 0.45 6.82
CA GLY A 26 -1.60 -0.94 6.73
C GLY A 26 -0.79 -1.22 5.47
N TRP A 27 -0.96 -0.43 4.42
CA TRP A 27 -0.15 -0.54 3.19
C TRP A 27 1.35 -0.32 3.42
N ALA A 28 1.76 0.33 4.51
CA ALA A 28 3.17 0.40 4.89
C ALA A 28 3.80 -0.97 5.19
N ALA A 29 3.00 -1.94 5.65
CA ALA A 29 3.47 -3.31 5.90
C ALA A 29 3.97 -3.99 4.63
N LEU A 30 3.42 -3.64 3.46
CA LEU A 30 3.89 -4.14 2.16
C LEU A 30 5.33 -3.70 1.88
N GLY A 31 5.70 -2.47 2.26
CA GLY A 31 7.06 -1.97 2.14
C GLY A 31 8.05 -2.73 3.02
N VAL A 32 7.66 -3.01 4.27
CA VAL A 32 8.47 -3.78 5.22
C VAL A 32 8.62 -5.23 4.77
N ALA A 33 7.52 -5.86 4.35
CA ALA A 33 7.53 -7.22 3.82
C ALA A 33 8.38 -7.31 2.54
N GLY A 34 8.22 -6.35 1.63
CA GLY A 34 9.01 -6.26 0.40
C GLY A 34 10.51 -6.11 0.67
N TRP A 35 10.89 -5.32 1.68
CA TRP A 35 12.29 -5.20 2.10
C TRP A 35 12.85 -6.54 2.58
N ILE A 36 12.18 -7.20 3.53
CA ILE A 36 12.65 -8.46 4.12
C ILE A 36 12.74 -9.57 3.07
N VAL A 37 11.70 -9.70 2.23
CA VAL A 37 11.69 -10.69 1.13
C VAL A 37 12.80 -10.40 0.13
N GLY A 38 13.00 -9.13 -0.22
CA GLY A 38 14.09 -8.69 -1.09
C GLY A 38 15.46 -9.01 -0.51
N GLU A 39 15.66 -8.81 0.79
CA GLU A 39 16.92 -9.11 1.48
C GLU A 39 17.25 -10.60 1.42
N ILE A 40 16.27 -11.45 1.73
CA ILE A 40 16.43 -12.92 1.73
C ILE A 40 16.72 -13.41 0.31
N LEU A 41 15.91 -13.00 -0.67
CA LEU A 41 16.10 -13.43 -2.06
C LEU A 41 17.42 -12.92 -2.63
N GLY A 42 17.77 -11.66 -2.36
CA GLY A 42 19.04 -11.07 -2.75
C GLY A 42 20.22 -11.82 -2.13
N GLY A 43 20.17 -12.13 -0.84
CA GLY A 43 21.21 -12.89 -0.15
C GLY A 43 21.38 -14.29 -0.72
N VAL A 44 20.29 -15.01 -1.00
CA VAL A 44 20.32 -16.34 -1.62
C VAL A 44 20.93 -16.27 -3.03
N ILE A 45 20.51 -15.32 -3.85
CA ILE A 45 21.07 -15.13 -5.20
C ILE A 45 22.57 -14.80 -5.10
N GLY A 46 22.94 -13.88 -4.21
CA GLY A 46 24.34 -13.51 -4.01
C GLY A 46 25.20 -14.67 -3.54
N PHE A 47 24.68 -15.53 -2.67
CA PHE A 47 25.37 -16.75 -2.24
C PHE A 47 25.54 -17.75 -3.39
N ILE A 48 24.52 -17.93 -4.22
CA ILE A 48 24.62 -18.82 -5.40
C ILE A 48 25.65 -18.30 -6.41
N VAL A 49 25.69 -16.97 -6.63
CA VAL A 49 26.54 -16.36 -7.66
C VAL A 49 27.99 -16.18 -7.21
N LEU A 50 28.20 -15.77 -5.95
CA LEU A 50 29.51 -15.36 -5.44
C LEU A 50 30.07 -16.30 -4.36
N GLY A 51 29.28 -17.25 -3.86
CA GLY A 51 29.66 -18.13 -2.76
C GLY A 51 29.73 -17.42 -1.41
N ASP A 52 30.56 -17.93 -0.51
CA ASP A 52 30.80 -17.36 0.82
C ASP A 52 31.63 -16.08 0.75
N GLY A 53 31.28 -15.10 1.58
CA GLY A 53 32.02 -13.84 1.72
C GLY A 53 31.11 -12.63 1.91
N PHE A 54 31.61 -11.44 1.56
CA PHE A 54 30.86 -10.19 1.67
C PHE A 54 29.88 -9.94 0.51
N GLY A 55 30.05 -10.67 -0.61
CA GLY A 55 29.21 -10.57 -1.80
C GLY A 55 27.71 -10.78 -1.56
N PRO A 56 27.29 -11.86 -0.87
CA PRO A 56 25.88 -12.12 -0.58
C PRO A 56 25.18 -10.99 0.17
N TYR A 57 25.88 -10.31 1.08
CA TYR A 57 25.31 -9.17 1.82
C TYR A 57 25.03 -7.97 0.91
N MET A 58 25.90 -7.67 -0.06
CA MET A 58 25.65 -6.61 -1.05
C MET A 58 24.44 -6.94 -1.94
N PHE A 59 24.30 -8.20 -2.35
CA PHE A 59 23.12 -8.63 -3.10
C PHE A 59 21.85 -8.61 -2.24
N ALA A 60 21.94 -8.92 -0.94
CA ALA A 60 20.83 -8.78 -0.01
C ALA A 60 20.34 -7.33 0.08
N LEU A 61 21.26 -6.36 0.23
CA LEU A 61 20.88 -4.94 0.26
C LEU A 61 20.26 -4.47 -1.07
N LEU A 62 20.81 -4.90 -2.21
CA LEU A 62 20.23 -4.60 -3.53
C LEU A 62 18.84 -5.21 -3.68
N GLY A 63 18.66 -6.47 -3.27
CA GLY A 63 17.37 -7.15 -3.28
C GLY A 63 16.35 -6.45 -2.41
N ALA A 64 16.74 -6.03 -1.20
CA ALA A 64 15.89 -5.26 -0.29
C ALA A 64 15.45 -3.92 -0.90
N ALA A 65 16.37 -3.19 -1.53
CA ALA A 65 16.06 -1.94 -2.22
C ALA A 65 15.09 -2.15 -3.41
N LEU A 66 15.26 -3.23 -4.18
CA LEU A 66 14.33 -3.59 -5.25
C LEU A 66 12.95 -3.98 -4.71
N GLY A 67 12.88 -4.80 -3.66
CA GLY A 67 11.63 -5.20 -3.02
C GLY A 67 10.87 -4.00 -2.45
N ALA A 68 11.58 -3.06 -1.82
CA ALA A 68 11.02 -1.78 -1.39
C ALA A 68 10.53 -0.95 -2.59
N GLY A 69 11.31 -0.86 -3.67
CA GLY A 69 10.92 -0.16 -4.89
C GLY A 69 9.63 -0.70 -5.52
N VAL A 70 9.48 -2.03 -5.57
CA VAL A 70 8.25 -2.67 -6.05
C VAL A 70 7.06 -2.33 -5.15
N ALA A 71 7.22 -2.43 -3.82
CA ALA A 71 6.17 -2.05 -2.88
C ALA A 71 5.75 -0.58 -3.02
N TYR A 72 6.72 0.31 -3.22
CA TYR A 72 6.46 1.72 -3.53
C TYR A 72 5.64 1.87 -4.81
N MET A 73 6.02 1.19 -5.90
CA MET A 73 5.27 1.24 -7.16
C MET A 73 3.84 0.75 -6.98
N ILE A 74 3.61 -0.33 -6.22
CA ILE A 74 2.26 -0.84 -5.95
C ILE A 74 1.44 0.22 -5.22
N VAL A 75 1.94 0.77 -4.11
CA VAL A 75 1.22 1.76 -3.30
C VAL A 75 0.99 3.06 -4.09
N ASN A 76 1.96 3.49 -4.87
CA ASN A 76 1.86 4.69 -5.69
C ASN A 76 0.81 4.56 -6.81
N ASN A 77 0.61 3.35 -7.33
CA ASN A 77 -0.38 3.06 -8.36
C ASN A 77 -1.75 2.63 -7.80
N LEU A 78 -1.97 2.67 -6.48
CA LEU A 78 -3.29 2.43 -5.91
C LEU A 78 -4.29 3.48 -6.39
N SER A 79 -5.48 3.00 -6.76
CA SER A 79 -6.66 3.84 -6.98
C SER A 79 -7.11 4.49 -5.66
N ALA A 80 -7.71 5.67 -5.79
CA ALA A 80 -8.34 6.36 -4.68
C ALA A 80 -9.43 5.46 -4.05
N ALA A 81 -9.52 5.44 -2.73
CA ALA A 81 -10.54 4.67 -2.03
C ALA A 81 -11.94 5.22 -2.37
N PRO A 82 -12.96 4.36 -2.55
CA PRO A 82 -14.31 4.78 -2.98
C PRO A 82 -14.92 5.92 -2.16
N GLY A 83 -14.64 5.99 -0.85
CA GLY A 83 -15.14 7.05 0.05
C GLY A 83 -14.32 8.35 0.09
N SER A 84 -13.19 8.43 -0.62
CA SER A 84 -12.40 9.67 -0.70
C SER A 84 -13.03 10.71 -1.63
N LEU A 85 -13.77 10.26 -2.65
CA LEU A 85 -14.54 11.13 -3.55
C LEU A 85 -15.79 11.72 -2.87
N GLU A 86 -16.47 10.96 -1.99
CA GLU A 86 -17.61 11.46 -1.20
C GLU A 86 -17.19 12.59 -0.25
N ALA A 87 -15.99 12.50 0.33
CA ALA A 87 -15.46 13.52 1.23
C ALA A 87 -15.02 14.81 0.50
N GLU A 88 -14.56 14.71 -0.74
CA GLU A 88 -14.06 15.85 -1.54
C GLU A 88 -15.18 16.58 -2.31
N LEU A 89 -16.21 15.86 -2.76
CA LEU A 89 -17.34 16.44 -3.49
C LEU A 89 -18.42 17.05 -2.59
N GLY A 90 -18.36 16.84 -1.26
CA GLY A 90 -19.28 17.46 -0.30
C GLY A 90 -20.76 17.09 -0.48
N ASP A 91 -21.06 16.19 -1.42
CA ASP A 91 -22.41 15.78 -1.75
C ASP A 91 -22.62 14.33 -1.24
N PRO A 92 -23.44 14.14 -0.19
CA PRO A 92 -23.76 12.82 0.35
C PRO A 92 -24.53 11.92 -0.64
N ASN A 93 -24.80 12.38 -1.87
CA ASN A 93 -25.60 11.66 -2.85
C ASN A 93 -24.85 11.21 -4.12
N VAL A 94 -23.53 11.43 -4.25
CA VAL A 94 -22.81 11.09 -5.50
C VAL A 94 -22.78 9.56 -5.77
N TYR A 95 -22.92 8.73 -4.73
CA TYR A 95 -23.15 7.28 -4.85
C TYR A 95 -24.49 6.81 -4.26
N SER A 96 -25.43 7.72 -4.03
CA SER A 96 -26.81 7.35 -3.83
C SER A 96 -27.43 6.98 -5.18
N HIS A 97 -27.11 5.79 -5.70
CA HIS A 97 -28.00 5.12 -6.66
C HIS A 97 -29.38 4.81 -6.04
N ALA A 98 -29.51 5.01 -4.73
CA ALA A 98 -30.76 4.90 -4.01
C ALA A 98 -31.56 6.22 -4.05
N ASP A 99 -31.94 6.62 -5.26
CA ASP A 99 -33.07 7.53 -5.43
C ASP A 99 -34.33 6.80 -4.88
N PRO A 100 -35.12 7.41 -3.98
CA PRO A 100 -36.37 6.83 -3.50
C PRO A 100 -37.39 6.58 -4.62
N ASN A 101 -37.21 7.20 -5.80
CA ASN A 101 -38.01 6.94 -7.00
C ASN A 101 -37.38 5.89 -7.95
N ASN A 102 -36.18 5.38 -7.65
CA ASN A 102 -35.53 4.34 -8.45
C ASN A 102 -36.00 2.94 -8.00
N ILE A 103 -36.60 2.20 -8.94
CA ILE A 103 -37.13 0.85 -8.74
C ILE A 103 -36.04 -0.19 -8.40
N TYR A 104 -34.78 0.10 -8.76
CA TYR A 104 -33.65 -0.80 -8.47
C TYR A 104 -32.98 -0.53 -7.12
N SER A 105 -33.52 0.38 -6.31
CA SER A 105 -33.05 0.63 -4.94
C SER A 105 -33.39 -0.56 -4.01
N PRO A 106 -32.51 -0.96 -3.08
CA PRO A 106 -32.80 -2.02 -2.11
C PRO A 106 -34.08 -1.71 -1.30
N PRO A 107 -34.96 -2.69 -1.04
CA PRO A 107 -36.16 -2.48 -0.25
C PRO A 107 -35.81 -1.95 1.15
N GLY A 108 -36.34 -0.79 1.52
CA GLY A 108 -36.13 -0.16 2.84
C GLY A 108 -35.17 1.02 2.89
N TYR A 109 -34.54 1.40 1.77
CA TYR A 109 -33.75 2.62 1.69
C TYR A 109 -34.68 3.86 1.72
N GLY A 110 -34.35 4.88 2.52
CA GLY A 110 -35.11 6.13 2.61
C GLY A 110 -36.24 6.19 3.65
N LYS A 111 -36.57 5.09 4.33
CA LYS A 111 -37.40 5.15 5.54
C LYS A 111 -36.54 5.50 6.75
N ARG A 112 -36.23 6.80 6.90
CA ARG A 112 -35.90 7.32 8.24
C ARG A 112 -37.24 7.54 8.93
N ASP A 113 -37.45 6.87 10.05
CA ASP A 113 -38.54 7.21 10.93
C ASP A 113 -38.32 8.66 11.40
N GLN A 114 -39.33 9.50 11.17
CA GLN A 114 -39.52 10.91 11.54
C GLN A 114 -39.21 11.96 10.45
#